data_AF-A0A8T6LVA9-F1
#
_entry.id   AF-A0A8T6LVA9-F1
#
_cell.length_a   1.000
_cell.length_b   1.000
_cell.length_c   1.000
_cell.angle_alpha   90.00
_cell.angle_beta   90.00
_cell.angle_gamma   90.00
#
_symmetry.space_group_name_H-M   'P 1'
#
loop_
_entity.id
_entity.type
_entity.pdbx_description
1 polymer ?
#
loop_
_entity_poly.entity_id
_entity_poly.type
_entity_poly.pdbx_seq_one_letter_code
_entity_poly.pdbx_strand_id
1 'polypeptide(L)'
;MSEEVSAPLQVAVMVEEDHRVLPFRLRDIEPFFEFSEIHAVAKPLDTLQVELRFQSKLAFQAWTKEYWITLGIGVLAFLLGSVSPEILSGGDASKIGLTGLNSIHGFAYFQMLLSLVFWGWFAMQIWRLFPIMRIHALSLLFFWNITVLAQILFHKQQMNFPIGANLGGMMEGTLATLVVMFFIYYFGRAVAETRDYHVEEYHVHEDVRLMEMEMAEHSLRGWGCLLTLWCVLITLSAWSGAHFVAERGAERIGAFTTHLLTGSISIPLFIALIWYPQRMLGTGAEVKTRAAINAKLELDGKLPQGDGH
;
A
#
# COMPACT_ATOMS: atom_id res chain seq x y z
N MET A 1 29.78 35.54 -29.03
CA MET A 1 28.35 35.70 -29.36
C MET A 1 27.83 34.30 -29.61
N SER A 2 26.93 33.88 -28.74
CA SER A 2 26.53 32.52 -28.40
C SER A 2 25.72 31.82 -29.49
N GLU A 3 26.14 30.62 -29.88
CA GLU A 3 25.24 29.57 -30.38
C GLU A 3 24.90 28.67 -29.18
N GLU A 4 23.78 28.96 -28.53
CA GLU A 4 23.20 28.11 -27.49
C GLU A 4 22.06 27.26 -28.08
N VAL A 5 22.35 25.96 -28.17
CA VAL A 5 21.52 24.84 -27.68
C VAL A 5 20.02 24.93 -27.97
N SER A 6 19.60 24.40 -29.13
CA SER A 6 18.20 24.06 -29.45
C SER A 6 17.77 22.68 -28.92
N ALA A 7 18.20 22.31 -27.70
CA ALA A 7 17.90 21.01 -27.09
C ALA A 7 16.80 20.96 -26.01
N PRO A 8 16.28 22.06 -25.41
CA PRO A 8 15.34 21.90 -24.30
C PRO A 8 13.88 21.67 -24.73
N LEU A 9 13.50 22.00 -25.97
CA LEU A 9 12.10 21.94 -26.40
C LEU A 9 11.65 20.52 -26.80
N GLN A 10 12.52 19.71 -27.42
CA GLN A 10 12.15 18.35 -27.85
C GLN A 10 12.04 17.37 -26.68
N VAL A 11 12.84 17.54 -25.63
CA VAL A 11 12.75 16.67 -24.44
C VAL A 11 11.50 17.01 -23.62
N ALA A 12 11.10 18.28 -23.55
CA ALA A 12 9.88 18.69 -22.85
C ALA A 12 8.60 18.21 -23.57
N VAL A 13 8.56 18.29 -24.91
CA VAL A 13 7.41 17.82 -25.71
C VAL A 13 7.27 16.30 -25.67
N MET A 14 8.36 15.53 -25.62
CA MET A 14 8.27 14.07 -25.46
C MET A 14 7.87 13.63 -24.04
N VAL A 15 8.02 14.50 -23.03
CA VAL A 15 7.58 14.22 -21.64
C VAL A 15 6.10 14.60 -21.44
N GLU A 16 5.56 15.53 -22.23
CA GLU A 16 4.14 15.89 -22.25
C GLU A 16 3.24 14.84 -22.94
N GLU A 17 3.78 14.00 -23.83
CA GLU A 17 2.99 13.01 -24.59
C GLU A 17 2.55 11.76 -23.80
N ASP A 18 3.18 11.42 -22.68
CA ASP A 18 2.95 10.12 -22.00
C ASP A 18 1.70 10.09 -21.07
N HIS A 19 1.11 11.25 -20.78
CA HIS A 19 -0.10 11.35 -19.93
C HIS A 19 -1.41 11.41 -20.71
N ARG A 20 -1.39 11.73 -22.02
CA ARG A 20 -2.62 11.94 -22.80
C ARG A 20 -3.21 10.69 -23.43
N VAL A 21 -2.51 9.55 -23.43
CA VAL A 21 -3.03 8.32 -24.04
C VAL A 21 -2.78 7.12 -23.13
N LEU A 22 -3.61 6.96 -22.11
CA LEU A 22 -3.82 5.62 -21.52
C LEU A 22 -4.09 4.65 -22.69
N PRO A 23 -3.48 3.44 -22.70
CA PRO A 23 -3.58 2.52 -23.83
C PRO A 23 -5.02 2.07 -24.13
N PHE A 24 -5.91 2.22 -23.15
CA PHE A 24 -7.36 2.02 -23.22
C PHE A 24 -8.01 2.85 -22.11
N ARG A 25 -9.31 3.19 -22.25
CA ARG A 25 -10.03 3.99 -21.26
C ARG A 25 -10.83 3.11 -20.31
N LEU A 26 -11.16 3.63 -19.12
CA LEU A 26 -11.95 2.90 -18.13
C LEU A 26 -13.36 2.59 -18.68
N ARG A 27 -13.93 3.54 -19.43
CA ARG A 27 -15.25 3.42 -20.07
C ARG A 27 -15.34 2.31 -21.13
N ASP A 28 -14.20 1.87 -21.66
CA ASP A 28 -14.16 0.84 -22.71
C ASP A 28 -14.11 -0.59 -22.12
N ILE A 29 -14.14 -0.72 -20.79
CA ILE A 29 -14.06 -2.02 -20.11
C ILE A 29 -15.43 -2.49 -19.68
N GLU A 30 -15.82 -3.64 -20.22
CA GLU A 30 -17.03 -4.33 -19.83
C GLU A 30 -16.85 -5.10 -18.51
N PRO A 31 -17.93 -5.25 -17.71
CA PRO A 31 -17.93 -6.15 -16.56
C PRO A 31 -17.79 -7.61 -17.03
N PHE A 32 -17.30 -8.49 -16.14
CA PHE A 32 -17.27 -9.93 -16.41
C PHE A 32 -18.57 -10.60 -15.97
N PHE A 33 -19.23 -10.04 -14.96
CA PHE A 33 -20.57 -10.42 -14.54
C PHE A 33 -21.41 -9.17 -14.36
N GLU A 34 -22.62 -9.16 -14.93
CA GLU A 34 -23.56 -8.06 -14.75
C GLU A 34 -24.44 -8.34 -13.54
N PHE A 35 -23.95 -8.04 -12.34
CA PHE A 35 -24.74 -8.23 -11.11
C PHE A 35 -25.98 -7.33 -11.08
N SER A 36 -25.95 -6.21 -11.81
CA SER A 36 -27.12 -5.35 -12.01
C SER A 36 -28.28 -6.01 -12.75
N GLU A 37 -28.05 -7.06 -13.56
CA GLU A 37 -29.13 -7.86 -14.16
C GLU A 37 -29.90 -8.65 -13.10
N ILE A 38 -29.24 -9.05 -12.01
CA ILE A 38 -29.86 -9.79 -10.91
C ILE A 38 -30.63 -8.84 -10.00
N HIS A 39 -30.01 -7.73 -9.58
CA HIS A 39 -30.67 -6.72 -8.76
C HIS A 39 -29.99 -5.35 -8.85
N ALA A 40 -30.78 -4.28 -8.99
CA ALA A 40 -30.26 -2.90 -9.17
C ALA A 40 -29.30 -2.42 -8.05
N VAL A 41 -29.46 -2.96 -6.83
CA VAL A 41 -28.59 -2.67 -5.68
C VAL A 41 -27.14 -3.16 -5.89
N ALA A 42 -26.92 -4.13 -6.79
CA ALA A 42 -25.60 -4.68 -7.06
C ALA A 42 -24.77 -3.89 -8.09
N LYS A 43 -25.33 -2.83 -8.69
CA LYS A 43 -24.62 -1.95 -9.64
C LYS A 43 -23.25 -1.42 -9.16
N PRO A 44 -23.03 -1.11 -7.86
CA PRO A 44 -21.70 -0.73 -7.37
C PRO A 44 -20.65 -1.85 -7.52
N LEU A 45 -21.06 -3.12 -7.46
CA LEU A 45 -20.16 -4.27 -7.65
C LEU A 45 -19.68 -4.38 -9.10
N ASP A 46 -20.57 -4.12 -10.07
CA ASP A 46 -20.20 -4.07 -11.49
C ASP A 46 -19.16 -2.98 -11.74
N THR A 47 -19.38 -1.79 -11.15
CA THR A 47 -18.44 -0.67 -11.27
C THR A 47 -17.09 -1.02 -10.65
N LEU A 48 -17.10 -1.63 -9.46
CA LEU A 48 -15.88 -2.06 -8.78
C LEU A 48 -15.11 -3.10 -9.60
N GLN A 49 -15.82 -4.08 -10.18
CA GLN A 49 -15.22 -5.11 -11.00
C GLN A 49 -14.53 -4.51 -12.24
N VAL A 50 -15.20 -3.58 -12.93
CA VAL A 50 -14.64 -2.87 -14.09
C VAL A 50 -13.39 -2.10 -13.70
N GLU A 51 -13.42 -1.34 -12.61
CA GLU A 51 -12.25 -0.58 -12.12
C GLU A 51 -11.08 -1.48 -11.71
N LEU A 52 -11.33 -2.59 -11.00
CA LEU A 52 -10.28 -3.54 -10.64
C LEU A 52 -9.68 -4.23 -11.88
N ARG A 53 -10.52 -4.52 -12.88
CA ARG A 53 -10.08 -5.09 -14.16
C ARG A 53 -9.24 -4.11 -14.96
N PHE A 54 -9.64 -2.84 -15.00
CA PHE A 54 -8.89 -1.73 -15.58
C PHE A 54 -7.49 -1.65 -14.96
N GLN A 55 -7.43 -1.53 -13.64
CA GLN A 55 -6.19 -1.40 -12.89
C GLN A 55 -5.26 -2.59 -13.12
N SER A 56 -5.81 -3.81 -13.09
CA SER A 56 -5.03 -5.03 -13.30
C SER A 56 -4.47 -5.10 -14.71
N LYS A 57 -5.31 -4.90 -15.74
CA LYS A 57 -4.86 -4.90 -17.15
C LYS A 57 -3.78 -3.84 -17.39
N LEU A 58 -3.98 -2.64 -16.81
CA LEU A 58 -3.04 -1.54 -16.97
C LEU A 58 -1.70 -1.87 -16.30
N ALA A 59 -1.74 -2.49 -15.10
CA ALA A 59 -0.54 -2.95 -14.41
C ALA A 59 0.24 -3.98 -15.24
N PHE A 60 -0.43 -5.00 -15.76
CA PHE A 60 0.24 -6.04 -16.56
C PHE A 60 0.90 -5.49 -17.84
N GLN A 61 0.32 -4.47 -18.46
CA GLN A 61 0.91 -3.85 -19.66
C GLN A 61 2.02 -2.85 -19.32
N ALA A 62 1.90 -2.12 -18.22
CA ALA A 62 2.84 -1.06 -17.85
C ALA A 62 4.03 -1.55 -17.00
N TRP A 63 3.89 -2.67 -16.29
CA TRP A 63 4.94 -3.15 -15.39
C TRP A 63 6.13 -3.70 -16.16
N THR A 64 7.23 -2.95 -16.09
CA THR A 64 8.53 -3.38 -16.59
C THR A 64 9.12 -4.51 -15.73
N LYS A 65 10.20 -5.13 -16.21
CA LYS A 65 10.94 -6.18 -15.47
C LYS A 65 11.34 -5.73 -14.05
N GLU A 66 11.59 -4.44 -13.84
CA GLU A 66 11.98 -3.91 -12.54
C GLU A 66 10.88 -4.05 -11.47
N TYR A 67 9.60 -3.88 -11.84
CA TYR A 67 8.46 -4.09 -10.95
C TYR A 67 8.36 -5.55 -10.52
N TRP A 68 8.47 -6.46 -11.48
CA TRP A 68 8.41 -7.91 -11.23
C TRP A 68 9.57 -8.42 -10.37
N ILE A 69 10.79 -7.92 -10.63
CA ILE A 69 11.97 -8.24 -9.79
C ILE A 69 11.75 -7.72 -8.37
N THR A 70 11.26 -6.49 -8.22
CA THR A 70 11.00 -5.89 -6.90
C THR A 70 9.94 -6.68 -6.13
N LEU A 71 8.86 -7.10 -6.79
CA LEU A 71 7.85 -7.99 -6.22
C LEU A 71 8.47 -9.31 -5.76
N GLY A 72 9.30 -9.94 -6.60
CA GLY A 72 10.00 -11.18 -6.28
C GLY A 72 10.92 -11.03 -5.05
N ILE A 73 11.67 -9.94 -4.96
CA ILE A 73 12.52 -9.62 -3.80
C ILE A 73 11.68 -9.49 -2.54
N GLY A 74 10.57 -8.75 -2.59
CA GLY A 74 9.67 -8.59 -1.44
C GLY A 74 9.10 -9.93 -0.96
N VAL A 75 8.55 -10.74 -1.88
CA VAL A 75 8.00 -12.06 -1.55
C VAL A 75 9.07 -12.97 -0.97
N LEU A 76 10.26 -12.98 -1.55
CA LEU A 76 11.38 -13.77 -1.03
C LEU A 76 11.83 -13.29 0.35
N ALA A 77 11.90 -11.98 0.58
CA ALA A 77 12.22 -11.39 1.88
C ALA A 77 11.24 -11.86 2.96
N PHE A 78 9.94 -11.82 2.65
CA PHE A 78 8.88 -12.27 3.53
C PHE A 78 8.99 -13.78 3.83
N LEU A 79 9.10 -14.62 2.80
CA LEU A 79 9.19 -16.08 2.99
C LEU A 79 10.43 -16.49 3.79
N LEU A 80 11.59 -15.89 3.52
CA LEU A 80 12.82 -16.11 4.29
C LEU A 80 12.68 -15.65 5.74
N GLY A 81 11.88 -14.63 6.03
CA GLY A 81 11.62 -14.18 7.39
C GLY A 81 10.64 -15.08 8.14
N SER A 82 9.61 -15.57 7.44
CA SER A 82 8.50 -16.30 8.04
C SER A 82 8.76 -17.80 8.20
N VAL A 83 9.56 -18.42 7.33
CA VAL A 83 9.77 -19.89 7.31
C VAL A 83 11.15 -20.22 7.86
N SER A 84 11.30 -20.46 9.17
CA SER A 84 12.57 -20.89 9.74
C SER A 84 12.45 -22.18 10.57
N PRO A 85 13.50 -23.02 10.64
CA PRO A 85 13.50 -24.20 11.50
C PRO A 85 13.26 -23.88 12.98
N GLU A 86 13.71 -22.72 13.45
CA GLU A 86 13.49 -22.25 14.83
C GLU A 86 12.03 -21.90 15.11
N ILE A 87 11.35 -21.28 14.14
CA ILE A 87 9.94 -20.95 14.25
C ILE A 87 9.09 -22.23 14.21
N LEU A 88 9.45 -23.17 13.33
CA LEU A 88 8.72 -24.43 13.16
C LEU A 88 8.97 -25.44 14.29
N SER A 89 10.08 -25.33 15.02
CA SER A 89 10.35 -26.16 16.20
C SER A 89 9.74 -25.59 17.49
N GLY A 90 9.21 -24.35 17.44
CA GLY A 90 8.71 -23.63 18.61
C GLY A 90 9.80 -22.94 19.45
N GLY A 91 11.06 -23.33 19.26
CA GLY A 91 12.21 -22.78 19.96
C GLY A 91 12.20 -23.00 21.47
N ASP A 92 13.17 -22.38 22.16
CA ASP A 92 13.28 -22.41 23.63
C ASP A 92 12.89 -21.05 24.21
N ALA A 93 11.64 -20.93 24.68
CA ALA A 93 11.09 -19.70 25.22
C ALA A 93 11.78 -19.20 26.50
N SER A 94 12.64 -20.00 27.13
CA SER A 94 13.41 -19.59 28.31
C SER A 94 14.63 -18.73 27.95
N LYS A 95 15.07 -18.75 26.68
CA LYS A 95 16.24 -18.02 26.20
C LYS A 95 15.81 -16.76 25.44
N ILE A 96 16.00 -15.61 26.07
CA ILE A 96 15.66 -14.30 25.51
C ILE A 96 16.90 -13.41 25.34
N GLY A 97 16.79 -12.35 24.54
CA GLY A 97 17.86 -11.37 24.33
C GLY A 97 19.10 -11.97 23.66
N LEU A 98 20.29 -11.54 24.09
CA LEU A 98 21.58 -11.98 23.52
C LEU A 98 21.80 -13.49 23.67
N THR A 99 21.35 -14.07 24.78
CA THR A 99 21.45 -15.52 25.02
C THR A 99 20.54 -16.30 24.08
N GLY A 100 19.34 -15.77 23.78
CA GLY A 100 18.47 -16.32 22.75
C GLY A 100 19.11 -16.26 21.36
N LEU A 101 19.65 -15.10 20.97
CA LEU A 101 20.31 -14.91 19.68
C LEU A 101 21.51 -15.87 19.48
N ASN A 102 22.32 -16.09 20.51
CA ASN A 102 23.45 -17.01 20.46
C ASN A 102 23.03 -18.50 20.43
N SER A 103 21.77 -18.80 20.75
CA SER A 103 21.25 -20.17 20.76
C SER A 103 20.60 -20.61 19.44
N ILE A 104 20.39 -19.67 18.52
CA ILE A 104 19.80 -19.92 17.20
C ILE A 104 20.78 -20.72 16.33
N HIS A 105 20.28 -21.72 15.61
CA HIS A 105 21.07 -22.46 14.63
C HIS A 105 21.64 -21.53 13.55
N GLY A 106 22.92 -21.69 13.20
CA GLY A 106 23.63 -20.77 12.30
C GLY A 106 22.95 -20.53 10.95
N PHE A 107 22.31 -21.56 10.39
CA PHE A 107 21.52 -21.41 9.17
C PHE A 107 20.29 -20.49 9.36
N ALA A 108 19.53 -20.68 10.44
CA ALA A 108 18.34 -19.86 10.73
C ALA A 108 18.74 -18.41 11.02
N TYR A 109 19.86 -18.19 11.71
CA TYR A 109 20.43 -16.87 11.92
C TYR A 109 20.81 -16.19 10.60
N PHE A 110 21.53 -16.89 9.71
CA PHE A 110 21.88 -16.38 8.39
C PHE A 110 20.64 -16.05 7.55
N GLN A 111 19.63 -16.93 7.57
CA GLN A 111 18.37 -16.74 6.85
C GLN A 111 17.62 -15.48 7.32
N MET A 112 17.56 -15.25 8.64
CA MET A 112 16.96 -14.06 9.23
C MET A 112 17.70 -12.79 8.78
N LEU A 113 19.03 -12.78 8.81
CA LEU A 113 19.82 -11.64 8.33
C LEU A 113 19.60 -11.40 6.83
N LEU A 114 19.54 -12.46 6.03
CA LEU A 114 19.30 -12.37 4.59
C LEU A 114 17.91 -11.78 4.30
N SER A 115 16.88 -12.20 5.04
CA SER A 115 15.54 -11.61 4.97
C SER A 115 15.57 -10.11 5.26
N LEU A 116 16.28 -9.68 6.30
CA LEU A 116 16.42 -8.26 6.65
C LEU A 116 17.10 -7.45 5.54
N VAL A 117 18.17 -7.99 4.93
CA VAL A 117 18.84 -7.36 3.79
C VAL A 117 17.89 -7.24 2.59
N PHE A 118 17.10 -8.28 2.29
CA PHE A 118 16.13 -8.22 1.20
C PHE A 118 14.96 -7.28 1.47
N TRP A 119 14.51 -7.13 2.72
CA TRP A 119 13.55 -6.09 3.08
C TRP A 119 14.13 -4.68 2.89
N GLY A 120 15.39 -4.46 3.27
CA GLY A 120 16.10 -3.20 3.03
C GLY A 120 16.24 -2.90 1.54
N TRP A 121 16.61 -3.90 0.73
CA TRP A 121 16.64 -3.77 -0.73
C TRP A 121 15.24 -3.45 -1.27
N PHE A 122 14.22 -4.21 -0.86
CA PHE A 122 12.84 -3.97 -1.27
C PHE A 122 12.41 -2.52 -0.99
N ALA A 123 12.65 -2.00 0.21
CA ALA A 123 12.34 -0.62 0.57
C ALA A 123 13.09 0.40 -0.32
N MET A 124 14.38 0.17 -0.60
CA MET A 124 15.16 1.01 -1.52
C MET A 124 14.60 0.99 -2.96
N GLN A 125 14.13 -0.16 -3.43
CA GLN A 125 13.50 -0.29 -4.76
C GLN A 125 12.16 0.43 -4.82
N ILE A 126 11.34 0.31 -3.78
CA ILE A 126 10.09 1.07 -3.64
C ILE A 126 10.37 2.57 -3.67
N TRP A 127 11.38 3.05 -2.93
CA TRP A 127 11.78 4.46 -2.97
C TRP A 127 12.15 4.93 -4.38
N ARG A 128 12.94 4.13 -5.12
CA ARG A 128 13.41 4.46 -6.47
C ARG A 128 12.29 4.43 -7.51
N LEU A 129 11.46 3.38 -7.49
CA LEU A 129 10.38 3.17 -8.47
C LEU A 129 9.22 4.14 -8.28
N PHE A 130 9.01 4.62 -7.04
CA PHE A 130 7.86 5.43 -6.69
C PHE A 130 8.22 6.82 -6.14
N PRO A 131 8.85 7.70 -6.92
CA PRO A 131 9.33 9.00 -6.43
C PRO A 131 8.23 9.92 -5.90
N ILE A 132 7.03 9.89 -6.50
CA ILE A 132 5.89 10.73 -6.11
C ILE A 132 5.26 10.21 -4.81
N MET A 133 5.19 8.90 -4.67
CA MET A 133 4.58 8.24 -3.53
C MET A 133 5.58 7.86 -2.43
N ARG A 134 6.87 8.20 -2.56
CA ARG A 134 7.97 7.66 -1.73
C ARG A 134 7.71 7.70 -0.22
N ILE A 135 7.24 8.85 0.29
CA ILE A 135 7.00 9.05 1.72
C ILE A 135 5.83 8.18 2.18
N HIS A 136 4.75 8.17 1.40
CA HIS A 136 3.56 7.39 1.71
C HIS A 136 3.82 5.88 1.61
N ALA A 137 4.59 5.46 0.60
CA ALA A 137 5.00 4.07 0.40
C ALA A 137 5.80 3.54 1.59
N LEU A 138 6.80 4.28 2.05
CA LEU A 138 7.55 3.92 3.25
C LEU A 138 6.70 3.97 4.52
N SER A 139 5.80 4.94 4.63
CA SER A 139 4.88 5.04 5.77
C SER A 139 3.98 3.82 5.84
N LEU A 140 3.46 3.33 4.71
CA LEU A 140 2.68 2.09 4.65
C LEU A 140 3.50 0.85 5.07
N LEU A 141 4.78 0.74 4.68
CA LEU A 141 5.66 -0.32 5.19
C LEU A 141 5.86 -0.22 6.71
N PHE A 142 6.04 0.99 7.22
CA PHE A 142 6.12 1.22 8.65
C PHE A 142 4.82 0.81 9.36
N PHE A 143 3.65 1.20 8.85
CA PHE A 143 2.36 0.84 9.44
C PHE A 143 2.05 -0.66 9.35
N TRP A 144 2.54 -1.36 8.32
CA TRP A 144 2.49 -2.83 8.30
C TRP A 144 3.23 -3.41 9.50
N ASN A 145 4.44 -2.93 9.81
CA ASN A 145 5.19 -3.38 10.99
C ASN A 145 4.50 -3.02 12.32
N ILE A 146 3.86 -1.84 12.42
CA ILE A 146 3.05 -1.50 13.60
C ILE A 146 1.83 -2.41 13.72
N THR A 147 1.24 -2.85 12.62
CA THR A 147 0.15 -3.84 12.63
C THR A 147 0.64 -5.19 13.17
N VAL A 148 1.83 -5.65 12.76
CA VAL A 148 2.47 -6.84 13.34
C VAL A 148 2.69 -6.69 14.83
N LEU A 149 3.24 -5.55 15.26
CA LEU A 149 3.44 -5.24 16.68
C LEU A 149 2.12 -5.25 17.45
N ALA A 150 1.06 -4.64 16.93
CA ALA A 150 -0.26 -4.61 17.56
C ALA A 150 -0.78 -6.03 17.81
N GLN A 151 -0.63 -6.94 16.83
CA GLN A 151 -1.05 -8.34 16.98
C GLN A 151 -0.20 -9.11 18.00
N ILE A 152 1.10 -8.83 18.10
CA ILE A 152 1.95 -9.37 19.17
C ILE A 152 1.47 -8.89 20.54
N LEU A 153 1.13 -7.60 20.68
CA LEU A 153 0.66 -7.02 21.94
C LEU A 153 -0.68 -7.62 22.39
N PHE A 154 -1.59 -7.92 21.46
CA PHE A 154 -2.80 -8.67 21.77
C PHE A 154 -2.51 -10.07 22.31
N HIS A 155 -1.53 -10.78 21.73
CA HIS A 155 -1.21 -12.16 22.10
C HIS A 155 -0.29 -12.29 23.33
N LYS A 156 0.41 -11.22 23.72
CA LYS A 156 1.37 -11.19 24.84
C LYS A 156 0.81 -11.75 26.14
N GLN A 157 -0.44 -11.43 26.46
CA GLN A 157 -1.14 -11.92 27.67
C GLN A 157 -2.27 -12.90 27.34
N GLN A 158 -2.56 -13.12 26.05
CA GLN A 158 -3.80 -13.73 25.58
C GLN A 158 -3.50 -14.60 24.34
N MET A 159 -2.95 -15.79 24.56
CA MET A 159 -2.49 -16.71 23.51
C MET A 159 -3.57 -17.07 22.46
N ASN A 160 -4.85 -17.02 22.84
CA ASN A 160 -5.99 -17.40 21.99
C ASN A 160 -6.77 -16.19 21.47
N PHE A 161 -6.22 -14.97 21.55
CA PHE A 161 -6.90 -13.75 21.10
C PHE A 161 -7.51 -13.93 19.68
N PRO A 162 -8.78 -13.53 19.46
CA PRO A 162 -9.65 -12.76 20.37
C PRO A 162 -10.48 -13.59 21.36
N ILE A 163 -10.34 -14.92 21.37
CA ILE A 163 -11.16 -15.81 22.21
C ILE A 163 -10.73 -15.70 23.67
N GLY A 164 -11.71 -15.44 24.55
CA GLY A 164 -11.47 -15.28 25.99
C GLY A 164 -10.75 -13.98 26.34
N ALA A 165 -10.80 -12.98 25.45
CA ALA A 165 -10.02 -11.77 25.63
C ALA A 165 -10.57 -10.86 26.74
N ASN A 166 -9.67 -10.20 27.49
CA ASN A 166 -10.01 -9.19 28.48
C ASN A 166 -9.67 -7.78 27.95
N LEU A 167 -10.47 -6.78 28.35
CA LEU A 167 -10.31 -5.40 27.84
C LEU A 167 -8.97 -4.77 28.24
N GLY A 168 -8.50 -5.03 29.47
CA GLY A 168 -7.25 -4.46 29.98
C GLY A 168 -6.02 -4.89 29.17
N GLY A 169 -5.93 -6.17 28.83
CA GLY A 169 -4.85 -6.75 28.05
C GLY A 169 -4.94 -6.46 26.55
N MET A 170 -6.03 -5.84 26.08
CA MET A 170 -6.20 -5.40 24.69
C MET A 170 -5.77 -3.95 24.47
N MET A 171 -5.56 -3.17 25.53
CA MET A 171 -5.38 -1.72 25.44
C MET A 171 -4.22 -1.32 24.53
N GLU A 172 -3.04 -1.92 24.70
CA GLU A 172 -1.84 -1.59 23.93
C GLU A 172 -2.00 -1.91 22.44
N GLY A 173 -2.48 -3.11 22.12
CA GLY A 173 -2.74 -3.52 20.74
C GLY A 173 -3.85 -2.70 20.08
N THR A 174 -4.88 -2.31 20.84
CA THR A 174 -5.99 -1.49 20.34
C THR A 174 -5.49 -0.09 19.99
N LEU A 175 -4.70 0.54 20.86
CA LEU A 175 -4.12 1.86 20.59
C LEU A 175 -3.25 1.85 19.33
N ALA A 176 -2.34 0.88 19.21
CA ALA A 176 -1.51 0.73 18.01
C ALA A 176 -2.36 0.55 16.74
N THR A 177 -3.42 -0.26 16.81
CA THR A 177 -4.35 -0.48 15.69
C THR A 177 -5.08 0.81 15.30
N LEU A 178 -5.59 1.57 16.27
CA LEU A 178 -6.27 2.85 16.03
C LEU A 178 -5.36 3.87 15.35
N VAL A 179 -4.09 3.97 15.80
CA VAL A 179 -3.09 4.84 15.19
C VAL A 179 -2.86 4.45 13.72
N VAL A 180 -2.69 3.16 13.43
CA VAL A 180 -2.52 2.68 12.05
C VAL A 180 -3.74 3.01 11.20
N MET A 181 -4.96 2.74 11.68
CA MET A 181 -6.19 3.04 10.94
C MET A 181 -6.33 4.54 10.66
N PHE A 182 -5.98 5.40 11.62
CA PHE A 182 -5.99 6.84 11.43
C PHE A 182 -5.05 7.29 10.29
N PHE A 183 -3.81 6.79 10.27
CA PHE A 183 -2.86 7.17 9.22
C PHE A 183 -3.20 6.57 7.86
N ILE A 184 -3.73 5.35 7.81
CA ILE A 184 -4.20 4.74 6.55
C ILE A 184 -5.40 5.53 5.99
N TYR A 185 -6.33 5.95 6.85
CA TYR A 185 -7.42 6.83 6.46
C TYR A 185 -6.89 8.15 5.87
N TYR A 186 -5.94 8.79 6.55
CA TYR A 186 -5.32 10.02 6.07
C TYR A 186 -4.60 9.84 4.73
N PHE A 187 -3.87 8.73 4.57
CA PHE A 187 -3.25 8.36 3.29
C PHE A 187 -4.29 8.20 2.17
N GLY A 188 -5.36 7.43 2.43
CA GLY A 188 -6.47 7.27 1.50
C GLY A 188 -7.08 8.62 1.10
N ARG A 189 -7.24 9.53 2.06
CA ARG A 189 -7.75 10.85 1.76
C ARG A 189 -6.77 11.71 0.96
N ALA A 190 -5.48 11.70 1.29
CA ALA A 190 -4.46 12.45 0.56
C ALA A 190 -4.40 12.04 -0.92
N VAL A 191 -4.51 10.75 -1.21
CA VAL A 191 -4.56 10.24 -2.60
C VAL A 191 -5.81 10.75 -3.31
N ALA A 192 -6.98 10.68 -2.68
CA ALA A 192 -8.21 11.20 -3.26
C ALA A 192 -8.14 12.71 -3.51
N GLU A 193 -7.58 13.50 -2.59
CA GLU A 193 -7.39 14.97 -2.75
C GLU A 193 -6.48 15.31 -3.89
N THR A 194 -5.37 14.60 -3.99
CA THR A 194 -4.37 14.85 -5.02
C THR A 194 -4.94 14.52 -6.40
N ARG A 195 -5.72 13.44 -6.50
CA ARG A 195 -6.45 13.09 -7.74
C ARG A 195 -7.44 14.19 -8.11
N ASP A 196 -8.29 14.62 -7.17
CA ASP A 196 -9.29 15.66 -7.42
C ASP A 196 -8.62 16.95 -7.93
N TYR A 197 -7.53 17.37 -7.27
CA TYR A 197 -6.72 18.52 -7.67
C TYR A 197 -6.08 18.34 -9.07
N HIS A 198 -5.56 17.14 -9.37
CA HIS A 198 -4.98 16.85 -10.68
C HIS A 198 -6.00 17.01 -11.82
N VAL A 199 -7.22 16.52 -11.63
CA VAL A 199 -8.29 16.67 -12.63
C VAL A 199 -8.69 18.14 -12.78
N GLU A 200 -8.79 18.88 -11.67
CA GLU A 200 -9.11 20.32 -11.68
C GLU A 200 -8.04 21.17 -12.37
N GLU A 201 -6.76 20.81 -12.29
CA GLU A 201 -5.67 21.58 -12.90
C GLU A 201 -5.46 21.23 -14.38
N TYR A 202 -5.47 19.94 -14.72
CA TYR A 202 -5.03 19.47 -16.05
C TYR A 202 -6.16 19.05 -16.99
N HIS A 203 -7.36 18.82 -16.46
CA HIS A 203 -8.52 18.33 -17.22
C HIS A 203 -9.74 19.25 -17.07
N VAL A 204 -9.53 20.52 -16.70
CA VAL A 204 -10.61 21.51 -16.60
C VAL A 204 -11.23 21.77 -17.97
N HIS A 205 -12.55 21.72 -18.01
CA HIS A 205 -13.35 22.06 -19.19
C HIS A 205 -14.51 22.95 -18.75
N GLU A 206 -14.91 23.89 -19.61
CA GLU A 206 -16.09 24.74 -19.37
C GLU A 206 -17.39 23.92 -19.33
N ASP A 207 -17.43 22.79 -20.05
CA ASP A 207 -18.54 21.85 -19.99
C ASP A 207 -18.40 20.88 -18.80
N VAL A 208 -19.35 21.01 -17.85
CA VAL A 208 -19.46 20.15 -16.66
C VAL A 208 -19.51 18.66 -16.99
N ARG A 209 -20.07 18.27 -18.15
CA ARG A 209 -20.17 16.87 -18.55
C ARG A 209 -18.82 16.28 -18.92
N LEU A 210 -17.97 17.06 -19.59
CA LEU A 210 -16.61 16.63 -19.92
C LEU A 210 -15.78 16.47 -18.64
N MET A 211 -15.94 17.40 -17.69
CA MET A 211 -15.31 17.31 -16.38
C MET A 211 -15.75 16.06 -15.59
N GLU A 212 -17.05 15.77 -15.53
CA GLU A 212 -17.57 14.56 -14.88
C GLU A 212 -17.03 13.28 -15.51
N MET A 213 -16.89 13.24 -16.83
CA MET A 213 -16.28 12.10 -17.53
C MET A 213 -14.81 11.93 -17.18
N GLU A 214 -14.01 13.00 -17.14
CA GLU A 214 -12.60 12.92 -16.74
C GLU A 214 -12.42 12.53 -15.27
N MET A 215 -13.32 12.98 -14.38
CA MET A 215 -13.38 12.52 -12.99
C MET A 215 -13.71 11.03 -12.87
N ALA A 216 -14.60 10.52 -13.73
CA ALA A 216 -14.96 9.11 -13.77
C ALA A 216 -13.80 8.24 -14.28
N GLU A 217 -13.06 8.70 -15.28
CA GLU A 217 -11.87 8.01 -15.82
C GLU A 217 -10.75 7.90 -14.78
N HIS A 218 -10.66 8.87 -13.86
CA HIS A 218 -9.75 8.85 -12.71
C HIS A 218 -10.41 8.32 -11.42
N SER A 219 -11.41 7.44 -11.53
CA SER A 219 -12.07 6.87 -10.34
C SER A 219 -11.10 6.08 -9.47
N LEU A 220 -11.26 6.24 -8.15
CA LEU A 220 -10.44 5.57 -7.13
C LEU A 220 -11.22 4.53 -6.31
N ARG A 221 -12.42 4.11 -6.74
CA ARG A 221 -13.25 3.16 -5.95
C ARG A 221 -12.60 1.78 -5.89
N GLY A 222 -12.13 1.27 -7.04
CA GLY A 222 -11.34 0.05 -7.15
C GLY A 222 -10.07 0.12 -6.32
N TRP A 223 -9.38 1.26 -6.35
CA TRP A 223 -8.18 1.47 -5.55
C TRP A 223 -8.46 1.48 -4.04
N GLY A 224 -9.55 2.13 -3.62
CA GLY A 224 -10.01 2.12 -2.23
C GLY A 224 -10.39 0.72 -1.73
N CYS A 225 -10.95 -0.12 -2.62
CA CYS A 225 -11.16 -1.54 -2.32
C CYS A 225 -9.84 -2.29 -2.17
N LEU A 226 -8.84 -2.05 -3.04
CA LEU A 226 -7.51 -2.63 -2.87
C LEU A 226 -6.88 -2.19 -1.55
N LEU A 227 -7.08 -0.94 -1.12
CA LEU A 227 -6.54 -0.43 0.15
C LEU A 227 -7.16 -1.16 1.33
N THR A 228 -8.48 -1.31 1.30
CA THR A 228 -9.23 -2.04 2.34
C THR A 228 -8.80 -3.51 2.37
N LEU A 229 -8.72 -4.16 1.22
CA LEU A 229 -8.29 -5.56 1.09
C LEU A 229 -6.87 -5.76 1.62
N TRP A 230 -5.94 -4.87 1.25
CA TRP A 230 -4.58 -4.90 1.76
C TRP A 230 -4.55 -4.76 3.29
N CYS A 231 -5.31 -3.83 3.87
CA CYS A 231 -5.41 -3.66 5.33
C CYS A 231 -5.91 -4.94 6.02
N VAL A 232 -6.92 -5.59 5.45
CA VAL A 232 -7.46 -6.87 5.95
C VAL A 232 -6.41 -7.96 5.87
N LEU A 233 -5.69 -8.08 4.75
CA LEU A 233 -4.69 -9.14 4.56
C LEU A 233 -3.46 -8.96 5.45
N ILE A 234 -2.95 -7.74 5.62
CA ILE A 234 -1.82 -7.52 6.55
C ILE A 234 -2.24 -7.79 8.00
N THR A 235 -3.50 -7.48 8.36
CA THR A 235 -4.03 -7.74 9.70
C THR A 235 -4.23 -9.22 9.94
N LEU A 236 -4.80 -9.95 8.96
CA LEU A 236 -4.93 -11.41 9.01
C LEU A 236 -3.56 -12.07 9.10
N SER A 237 -2.59 -11.64 8.26
CA SER A 237 -1.23 -12.17 8.28
C SER A 237 -0.55 -11.94 9.62
N ALA A 238 -0.63 -10.71 10.15
CA ALA A 238 -0.07 -10.35 11.45
C ALA A 238 -0.72 -11.13 12.59
N TRP A 239 -2.06 -11.25 12.57
CA TRP A 239 -2.82 -11.99 13.58
C TRP A 239 -2.42 -13.45 13.56
N SER A 240 -2.44 -14.10 12.39
CA SER A 240 -2.16 -15.52 12.27
C SER A 240 -0.69 -15.85 12.59
N GLY A 241 0.25 -14.94 12.27
CA GLY A 241 1.65 -15.08 12.65
C GLY A 241 1.86 -15.00 14.17
N ALA A 242 1.28 -13.99 14.81
CA ALA A 242 1.31 -13.87 16.27
C ALA A 242 0.60 -15.05 16.96
N HIS A 243 -0.52 -15.49 16.40
CA HIS A 243 -1.31 -16.61 16.91
C HIS A 243 -0.57 -17.96 16.84
N PHE A 244 0.24 -18.16 15.79
CA PHE A 244 1.11 -19.33 15.65
C PHE A 244 2.24 -19.33 16.68
N VAL A 245 2.95 -18.20 16.80
CA VAL A 245 4.11 -18.09 17.70
C VAL A 245 3.69 -18.13 19.18
N ALA A 246 2.50 -17.64 19.52
CA ALA A 246 2.02 -17.60 20.90
C ALA A 246 1.85 -19.00 21.53
N GLU A 247 1.56 -20.04 20.74
CA GLU A 247 1.34 -21.41 21.22
C GLU A 247 2.64 -22.15 21.59
N ARG A 248 3.81 -21.68 21.12
CA ARG A 248 5.15 -22.23 21.38
C ARG A 248 5.40 -23.69 20.95
N GLY A 249 4.37 -24.48 20.67
CA GLY A 249 4.49 -25.88 20.20
C GLY A 249 4.49 -26.04 18.68
N ALA A 250 4.32 -24.95 17.92
CA ALA A 250 4.22 -24.96 16.45
C ALA A 250 3.11 -25.89 15.88
N GLU A 251 2.05 -26.15 16.66
CA GLU A 251 0.97 -27.08 16.28
C GLU A 251 -0.12 -26.41 15.42
N ARG A 252 -0.30 -25.08 15.53
CA ARG A 252 -1.22 -24.26 14.73
C ARG A 252 -0.82 -24.06 13.26
N ILE A 253 -0.59 -25.15 12.53
CA ILE A 253 -0.21 -25.10 11.10
C ILE A 253 -1.20 -24.27 10.26
N GLY A 254 -2.51 -24.30 10.57
CA GLY A 254 -3.49 -23.47 9.86
C GLY A 254 -3.23 -21.96 10.00
N ALA A 255 -2.79 -21.50 11.17
CA ALA A 255 -2.41 -20.09 11.38
C ALA A 255 -1.11 -19.76 10.63
N PHE A 256 -0.14 -20.69 10.64
CA PHE A 256 1.09 -20.53 9.86
C PHE A 256 0.82 -20.43 8.35
N THR A 257 0.00 -21.32 7.79
CA THR A 257 -0.38 -21.27 6.36
C THR A 257 -1.13 -19.99 6.03
N THR A 258 -2.04 -19.54 6.90
CA THR A 258 -2.77 -18.27 6.72
C THR A 258 -1.79 -17.10 6.69
N HIS A 259 -0.80 -17.07 7.58
CA HIS A 259 0.24 -16.04 7.64
C HIS A 259 1.00 -15.95 6.32
N LEU A 260 1.44 -17.11 5.80
CA LEU A 260 2.20 -17.19 4.55
C LEU A 260 1.37 -16.72 3.35
N LEU A 261 0.16 -17.24 3.18
CA LEU A 261 -0.69 -16.89 2.03
C LEU A 261 -1.07 -15.42 2.03
N THR A 262 -1.61 -14.92 3.15
CA THR A 262 -2.08 -13.54 3.23
C THR A 262 -0.93 -12.54 3.19
N GLY A 263 0.22 -12.86 3.80
CA GLY A 263 1.41 -12.02 3.76
C GLY A 263 2.05 -11.96 2.37
N SER A 264 2.17 -13.10 1.68
CA SER A 264 2.68 -13.14 0.30
C SER A 264 1.78 -12.39 -0.68
N ILE A 265 0.44 -12.47 -0.53
CA ILE A 265 -0.52 -11.73 -1.37
C ILE A 265 -0.51 -10.22 -1.05
N SER A 266 -0.18 -9.84 0.19
CA SER A 266 -0.13 -8.42 0.59
C SER A 266 0.95 -7.63 -0.14
N ILE A 267 2.03 -8.26 -0.62
CA ILE A 267 3.15 -7.61 -1.30
C ILE A 267 2.78 -7.10 -2.71
N PRO A 268 2.22 -7.92 -3.62
CA PRO A 268 1.74 -7.41 -4.90
C PRO A 268 0.65 -6.35 -4.73
N LEU A 269 -0.25 -6.50 -3.75
CA LEU A 269 -1.26 -5.49 -3.43
C LEU A 269 -0.65 -4.18 -2.96
N PHE A 270 0.38 -4.24 -2.10
CA PHE A 270 1.13 -3.07 -1.67
C PHE A 270 1.76 -2.31 -2.86
N ILE A 271 2.38 -3.03 -3.79
CA ILE A 271 2.95 -2.42 -5.00
C ILE A 271 1.84 -1.79 -5.84
N ALA A 272 0.73 -2.49 -6.07
CA ALA A 272 -0.42 -1.97 -6.83
C ALA A 272 -1.01 -0.70 -6.20
N LEU A 273 -1.09 -0.66 -4.87
CA LEU A 273 -1.58 0.49 -4.10
C LEU A 273 -0.78 1.76 -4.31
N ILE A 274 0.53 1.63 -4.45
CA ILE A 274 1.44 2.77 -4.64
C ILE A 274 1.51 3.13 -6.12
N TRP A 275 1.57 2.11 -6.98
CA TRP A 275 1.73 2.27 -8.41
C TRP A 275 0.55 2.99 -9.06
N TYR A 276 -0.69 2.63 -8.72
CA TYR A 276 -1.85 3.16 -9.43
C TYR A 276 -2.02 4.69 -9.25
N PRO A 277 -2.01 5.25 -8.02
CA PRO A 277 -2.04 6.71 -7.84
C PRO A 277 -0.88 7.42 -8.54
N GLN A 278 0.35 6.88 -8.45
CA GLN A 278 1.49 7.48 -9.15
C GLN A 278 1.30 7.48 -10.67
N ARG A 279 0.78 6.39 -11.24
CA ARG A 279 0.54 6.28 -12.68
C ARG A 279 -0.53 7.27 -13.15
N MET A 280 -1.53 7.54 -12.33
CA MET A 280 -2.60 8.50 -12.61
C MET A 280 -2.11 9.96 -12.47
N LEU A 281 -1.20 10.25 -11.54
CA LEU A 281 -0.71 11.60 -11.28
C LEU A 281 0.43 12.08 -12.20
N GLY A 282 1.03 11.16 -12.96
CA GLY A 282 2.06 11.49 -13.93
C GLY A 282 3.40 11.90 -13.33
N THR A 283 4.12 12.84 -13.95
CA THR A 283 5.45 13.31 -13.48
C THR A 283 5.32 14.70 -12.85
N GLY A 284 5.81 14.87 -11.61
CA GLY A 284 5.90 16.18 -10.94
C GLY A 284 4.81 16.49 -9.91
N ALA A 285 3.80 15.62 -9.74
CA ALA A 285 2.80 15.76 -8.68
C ALA A 285 3.38 15.44 -7.29
N GLU A 286 2.92 16.16 -6.25
CA GLU A 286 3.17 15.81 -4.85
C GLU A 286 1.85 15.41 -4.18
N VAL A 287 1.83 14.23 -3.55
CA VAL A 287 0.60 13.71 -2.92
C VAL A 287 0.43 14.33 -1.53
N LYS A 288 -0.53 15.24 -1.41
CA LYS A 288 -0.79 16.04 -0.21
C LYS A 288 -2.29 16.30 -0.05
N THR A 289 -2.68 16.61 1.18
CA THR A 289 -4.06 17.04 1.45
C THR A 289 -4.27 18.51 1.05
N ARG A 290 -5.50 18.90 0.72
CA ARG A 290 -5.90 20.30 0.43
C ARG A 290 -5.56 21.21 1.60
N ALA A 291 -5.77 20.75 2.84
CA ALA A 291 -5.37 21.50 4.03
C ALA A 291 -3.85 21.76 4.09
N ALA A 292 -3.02 20.76 3.74
CA ALA A 292 -1.58 20.93 3.69
C ALA A 292 -1.12 21.83 2.54
N ILE A 293 -1.80 21.78 1.39
CA ILE A 293 -1.55 22.68 0.26
C ILE A 293 -1.90 24.12 0.66
N ASN A 294 -3.09 24.35 1.25
CA ASN A 294 -3.53 25.66 1.71
C ASN A 294 -2.61 26.22 2.80
N ALA A 295 -2.24 25.42 3.80
CA ALA A 295 -1.28 25.84 4.83
C ALA A 295 0.07 26.22 4.23
N LYS A 296 0.55 25.50 3.20
CA LYS A 296 1.76 25.89 2.47
C LYS A 296 1.57 27.21 1.71
N LEU A 297 0.44 27.40 1.04
CA LEU A 297 0.14 28.66 0.34
C LEU A 297 0.00 29.85 1.29
N GLU A 298 -0.54 29.65 2.50
CA GLU A 298 -0.59 30.64 3.57
C GLU A 298 0.82 30.98 4.07
N LEU A 299 1.66 29.97 4.33
CA LEU A 299 3.05 30.16 4.75
C LEU A 299 3.91 30.83 3.67
N ASP A 300 3.66 30.53 2.40
CA ASP A 300 4.33 31.13 1.23
C ASP A 300 3.76 32.51 0.86
N GLY A 301 2.73 33.01 1.58
CA GLY A 301 2.14 34.33 1.38
C GLY A 301 1.34 34.51 0.09
N LYS A 302 0.84 33.42 -0.52
CA LYS A 302 0.18 33.42 -1.84
C LYS A 302 -1.35 33.47 -1.78
N LEU A 303 -1.95 33.41 -0.61
CA LEU A 303 -3.39 33.67 -0.42
C LEU A 303 -3.59 35.13 0.00
N PRO A 304 -4.61 35.83 -0.53
CA PRO A 304 -4.97 37.14 -0.01
C PRO A 304 -5.29 36.96 1.48
N GLN A 305 -4.58 37.70 2.34
CA GLN A 305 -4.95 37.81 3.74
C GLN A 305 -6.42 38.25 3.75
N GLY A 306 -7.30 37.43 4.32
CA GLY A 306 -8.69 37.80 4.47
C GLY A 306 -8.73 39.13 5.23
N ASP A 307 -9.21 40.18 4.56
CA ASP A 307 -9.48 41.46 5.18
C ASP A 307 -10.54 41.20 6.27
N GLY A 308 -10.06 41.15 7.51
CA GLY A 308 -10.92 41.15 8.68
C GLY A 308 -11.62 42.51 8.79
N HIS A 309 -12.91 42.52 8.49
CA HIS A 309 -13.88 43.50 8.99
C HIS A 309 -15.15 42.80 9.41
#